data_AF-A0A0C2CVL8-F1
#
_entry.id   AF-A0A0C2CVL8-F1
#
_cell.length_a   1.000
_cell.length_b   1.000
_cell.length_c   1.000
_cell.angle_alpha   90.00
_cell.angle_beta   90.00
_cell.angle_gamma   90.00
#
_symmetry.space_group_name_H-M   'P 1'
#
loop_
_entity.id
_entity.type
_entity.pdbx_description
1 polymer ?
#
loop_
_entity_poly.entity_id
_entity_poly.type
_entity_poly.pdbx_seq_one_letter_code
_entity_poly.pdbx_strand_id
1 'polypeptide(L)'
;MLKDGIFADELAVAAMLRMLNEKKRWDVNICNSYLGKLKEFLFDNTLPETCRQVALSSLQCIATSLVDSLRNCARAPLSSIGVDVAAEERKEKAENCLKELRDLRDRREQFYRRLSQEDIYRLDAIMVFLKPL
;
A
#
# COMPACT_ATOMS: atom_id res chain seq x y z
N MET A 1 2.45 -11.75 28.90
CA MET A 1 2.90 -12.57 27.76
C MET A 1 1.74 -13.34 27.11
N LEU A 2 0.60 -12.68 26.85
CA LEU A 2 -0.58 -13.30 26.20
C LEU A 2 -1.03 -12.54 24.93
N LYS A 3 -0.41 -11.39 24.62
CA LYS A 3 -0.77 -10.58 23.46
C LYS A 3 -0.06 -11.02 22.18
N ASP A 4 1.11 -11.63 22.29
CA ASP A 4 1.96 -11.96 21.13
C ASP A 4 1.37 -13.08 20.26
N GLY A 5 0.56 -13.98 20.84
CA GLY A 5 -0.14 -15.02 20.08
C GLY A 5 -1.40 -14.55 19.35
N ILE A 6 -1.99 -13.42 19.76
CA ILE A 6 -3.24 -12.88 19.17
C ILE A 6 -2.96 -12.19 17.84
N PHE A 7 -1.76 -11.59 17.69
CA PHE A 7 -1.38 -10.81 16.50
C PHE A 7 -0.22 -11.45 15.73
N ALA A 8 0.00 -12.76 15.90
CA ALA A 8 1.15 -13.44 15.30
C ALA A 8 1.17 -13.28 13.76
N ASP A 9 0.00 -13.35 13.13
CA ASP A 9 -0.15 -13.20 11.69
C ASP A 9 0.13 -11.76 11.24
N GLU A 10 -0.43 -10.76 11.92
CA GLU A 10 -0.18 -9.35 11.61
C GLU A 10 1.28 -8.96 11.82
N LEU A 11 1.91 -9.48 12.86
CA LEU A 11 3.33 -9.25 13.13
C LEU A 11 4.22 -9.94 12.09
N ALA A 12 3.85 -11.13 11.62
CA ALA A 12 4.54 -11.79 10.51
C ALA A 12 4.41 -11.00 9.20
N VAL A 13 3.21 -10.50 8.89
CA VAL A 13 2.98 -9.60 7.75
C VAL A 13 3.79 -8.32 7.91
N ALA A 14 3.81 -7.72 9.10
CA ALA A 14 4.59 -6.51 9.36
C ALA A 14 6.10 -6.74 9.17
N ALA A 15 6.62 -7.91 9.56
CA ALA A 15 8.01 -8.29 9.31
C ALA A 15 8.31 -8.40 7.80
N MET A 16 7.42 -9.05 7.05
CA MET A 16 7.55 -9.16 5.59
C MET A 16 7.52 -7.79 4.90
N LEU A 17 6.59 -6.92 5.28
CA LEU A 17 6.50 -5.56 4.76
C LEU A 17 7.78 -4.76 5.04
N ARG A 18 8.36 -4.92 6.24
CA ARG A 18 9.65 -4.29 6.57
C ARG A 18 10.76 -4.75 5.64
N MET A 19 10.86 -6.05 5.37
CA MET A 19 11.84 -6.59 4.43
C MET A 19 11.64 -6.07 3.00
N LEU A 20 10.38 -5.94 2.55
CA LEU A 20 10.06 -5.38 1.22
C LEU A 20 10.50 -3.92 1.11
N ASN A 21 10.29 -3.13 2.17
CA ASN A 21 10.70 -1.73 2.24
C ASN A 21 12.23 -1.59 2.19
N GLU A 22 12.93 -2.34 3.03
CA GLU A 22 14.40 -2.31 3.11
C GLU A 22 15.05 -2.73 1.79
N LYS A 23 14.55 -3.80 1.16
CA LYS A 23 15.09 -4.31 -0.11
C LYS A 23 14.57 -3.58 -1.34
N LYS A 24 13.65 -2.61 -1.18
CA LYS A 24 12.97 -1.90 -2.28
C LYS A 24 12.37 -2.85 -3.33
N ARG A 25 11.72 -3.93 -2.87
CA ARG A 25 11.19 -5.02 -3.71
C ARG A 25 9.71 -4.87 -4.04
N TRP A 26 9.19 -3.65 -4.02
CA TRP A 26 7.80 -3.39 -4.38
C TRP A 26 7.60 -3.51 -5.89
N ASP A 27 6.67 -4.35 -6.29
CA ASP A 27 6.17 -4.46 -7.66
C ASP A 27 4.63 -4.39 -7.68
N VAL A 28 4.04 -4.46 -8.88
CA VAL A 28 2.59 -4.36 -9.08
C VAL A 28 1.83 -5.47 -8.35
N ASN A 29 2.34 -6.70 -8.36
CA ASN A 29 1.67 -7.84 -7.73
C ASN A 29 1.68 -7.68 -6.21
N ILE A 30 2.85 -7.38 -5.64
CA ILE A 30 3.03 -7.20 -4.20
C ILE A 30 2.19 -6.02 -3.72
N CYS A 31 2.21 -4.89 -4.44
CA CYS A 31 1.36 -3.75 -4.12
C CYS A 31 -0.11 -4.16 -4.11
N ASN A 32 -0.59 -4.85 -5.15
CA ASN A 32 -1.99 -5.25 -5.25
C ASN A 32 -2.42 -6.19 -4.11
N SER A 33 -1.54 -7.10 -3.70
CA SER A 33 -1.81 -8.05 -2.62
C SER A 33 -1.82 -7.41 -1.23
N TYR A 34 -0.95 -6.43 -0.97
CA TYR A 34 -0.76 -5.90 0.39
C TYR A 34 -1.46 -4.57 0.63
N LEU A 35 -1.86 -3.81 -0.40
CA LEU A 35 -2.40 -2.46 -0.21
C LEU A 35 -3.66 -2.45 0.69
N GLY A 36 -4.54 -3.45 0.56
CA GLY A 36 -5.69 -3.61 1.46
C GLY A 36 -5.27 -3.79 2.93
N LYS A 37 -4.27 -4.65 3.18
CA LYS A 37 -3.73 -4.89 4.52
C LYS A 37 -3.02 -3.66 5.09
N LEU A 38 -2.38 -2.83 4.25
CA LEU A 38 -1.81 -1.55 4.68
C LEU A 38 -2.91 -0.60 5.19
N LYS A 39 -4.06 -0.52 4.50
CA LYS A 39 -5.19 0.29 4.98
C LYS A 39 -5.74 -0.23 6.31
N GLU A 40 -5.86 -1.56 6.45
CA GLU A 40 -6.28 -2.20 7.69
C GLU A 40 -5.36 -1.84 8.86
N PHE A 41 -4.03 -1.90 8.64
CA PHE A 41 -3.03 -1.53 9.65
C PHE A 41 -3.10 -0.06 10.06
N LEU A 42 -3.50 0.84 9.16
CA LEU A 42 -3.74 2.24 9.50
C LEU A 42 -5.05 2.46 10.25
N PHE A 43 -6.08 1.67 9.94
CA PHE A 43 -7.44 1.86 10.44
C PHE A 43 -7.68 1.20 11.80
N ASP A 44 -7.11 0.02 12.03
CA ASP A 44 -7.33 -0.76 13.24
C ASP A 44 -6.47 -0.25 14.40
N ASN A 45 -7.14 0.15 15.49
CA ASN A 45 -6.50 0.66 16.70
C ASN A 45 -6.17 -0.43 17.72
N THR A 46 -6.60 -1.66 17.48
CA THR A 46 -6.28 -2.82 18.34
C THR A 46 -4.93 -3.41 18.00
N LEU A 47 -4.44 -3.19 16.78
CA LEU A 47 -3.17 -3.69 16.31
C LEU A 47 -1.97 -3.01 16.99
N PRO A 48 -0.86 -3.73 17.16
CA PRO A 48 0.39 -3.16 17.64
C PRO A 48 0.83 -1.94 16.82
N GLU A 49 1.42 -0.94 17.47
CA GLU A 49 1.93 0.28 16.84
C GLU A 49 2.91 -0.02 15.69
N THR A 50 3.69 -1.10 15.82
CA THR A 50 4.63 -1.57 14.79
C THR A 50 3.96 -1.87 13.45
N CYS A 51 2.72 -2.38 13.44
CA CYS A 51 1.95 -2.63 12.23
C CYS A 51 1.59 -1.32 11.52
N ARG A 52 1.21 -0.30 12.28
CA ARG A 52 0.89 1.04 11.76
C ARG A 52 2.13 1.73 11.21
N GLN A 53 3.24 1.69 11.94
CA GLN A 53 4.50 2.30 11.50
C GLN A 53 5.03 1.65 10.22
N VAL A 54 4.97 0.33 10.11
CA VAL A 54 5.40 -0.34 8.87
C VAL A 54 4.44 -0.05 7.72
N ALA A 55 3.14 0.13 7.99
CA ALA A 55 2.18 0.50 6.96
C ALA A 55 2.48 1.89 6.38
N LEU A 56 2.76 2.88 7.24
CA LEU A 56 3.18 4.21 6.79
C LEU A 56 4.47 4.16 5.98
N SER A 57 5.49 3.43 6.45
CA SER A 57 6.75 3.28 5.71
C SER A 57 6.55 2.58 4.35
N SER A 58 5.67 1.57 4.29
CA SER A 58 5.34 0.85 3.06
C SER A 58 4.63 1.75 2.06
N LEU A 59 3.63 2.51 2.52
CA LEU A 59 2.93 3.49 1.70
C LEU A 59 3.87 4.58 1.18
N GLN A 60 4.83 5.02 1.99
CA GLN A 60 5.86 5.95 1.55
C GLN A 60 6.73 5.35 0.43
N CYS A 61 7.18 4.10 0.57
CA CYS A 61 7.92 3.41 -0.49
C CYS A 61 7.11 3.32 -1.78
N ILE A 62 5.85 2.86 -1.70
CA ILE A 62 4.96 2.76 -2.87
C ILE A 62 4.76 4.12 -3.53
N ALA A 63 4.43 5.15 -2.73
CA ALA A 63 4.13 6.48 -3.23
C ALA A 63 5.33 7.14 -3.93
N THR A 64 6.54 6.87 -3.44
CA THR A 64 7.77 7.50 -3.94
C THR A 64 8.47 6.72 -5.06
N SER A 65 8.28 5.39 -5.14
CA SER A 65 9.04 4.56 -6.10
C SER A 65 8.21 3.71 -7.06
N LEU A 66 6.91 3.49 -6.79
CA LEU A 66 6.09 2.56 -7.57
C LEU A 66 4.97 3.25 -8.37
N VAL A 67 4.52 4.43 -7.96
CA VAL A 67 3.38 5.15 -8.60
C VAL A 67 3.55 5.32 -10.11
N ASP A 68 4.72 5.74 -10.58
CA ASP A 68 4.94 5.94 -12.01
C ASP A 68 4.94 4.62 -12.80
N SER A 69 5.51 3.57 -12.21
CA SER A 69 5.43 2.21 -12.78
C SER A 69 3.99 1.72 -12.88
N LEU A 70 3.16 1.96 -11.86
CA LEU A 70 1.74 1.61 -11.89
C LEU A 70 1.01 2.35 -13.00
N ARG A 71 1.25 3.65 -13.17
CA ARG A 71 0.67 4.44 -14.26
C ARG A 71 1.07 3.92 -15.62
N ASN A 72 2.33 3.55 -15.80
CA ASN A 72 2.82 3.00 -17.06
C ASN A 72 2.18 1.65 -17.38
N CYS A 73 2.04 0.77 -16.38
CA CYS A 73 1.32 -0.49 -16.55
C CYS A 73 -0.16 -0.28 -16.87
N ALA A 74 -0.85 0.63 -16.18
CA ALA A 74 -2.25 0.94 -16.41
C ALA A 74 -2.51 1.55 -17.80
N ARG A 75 -1.55 2.33 -18.34
CA ARG A 75 -1.66 2.95 -19.66
C ARG A 75 -1.19 2.05 -20.80
N ALA A 76 -0.65 0.86 -20.51
CA ALA A 76 -0.17 -0.03 -21.54
C ALA A 76 -1.31 -0.41 -22.51
N PRO A 77 -1.05 -0.39 -23.83
CA PRO A 77 -2.03 -0.81 -24.82
C PRO A 77 -2.32 -2.29 -24.64
N LEU A 78 -3.58 -2.68 -24.84
CA LEU A 78 -3.94 -4.09 -24.94
C LEU A 78 -3.40 -4.64 -26.26
N SER A 79 -2.86 -5.87 -26.25
CA SER A 79 -2.36 -6.50 -27.47
C SER A 79 -3.49 -6.68 -28.47
N SER A 80 -3.33 -6.19 -29.69
CA SER A 80 -4.34 -6.29 -30.75
C SER A 80 -4.35 -7.64 -31.47
N ILE A 81 -3.33 -8.49 -31.25
CA ILE A 81 -3.20 -9.82 -31.88
C ILE A 81 -2.71 -10.80 -30.81
N GLY A 82 -3.55 -11.76 -30.45
CA GLY A 82 -3.31 -12.71 -29.35
C GLY A 82 -3.56 -12.09 -27.98
N VAL A 83 -4.29 -12.81 -27.12
CA VAL A 83 -4.56 -12.38 -25.74
C VAL A 83 -3.29 -12.64 -24.91
N ASP A 84 -2.51 -11.60 -24.63
CA ASP A 84 -1.46 -11.67 -23.62
C ASP A 84 -2.11 -11.52 -22.24
N VAL A 85 -2.62 -12.63 -21.72
CA VAL A 85 -3.31 -12.71 -20.43
C VAL A 85 -2.45 -12.11 -19.31
N ALA A 86 -1.13 -12.31 -19.35
CA ALA A 86 -0.22 -11.80 -18.33
C ALA A 86 -0.06 -10.28 -18.39
N ALA A 87 -0.09 -9.68 -19.58
CA ALA A 87 -0.09 -8.23 -19.74
C ALA A 87 -1.41 -7.61 -19.28
N GLU A 88 -2.55 -8.23 -19.61
CA GLU A 88 -3.88 -7.77 -19.18
C GLU A 88 -4.03 -7.83 -17.65
N GLU A 89 -3.63 -8.96 -17.04
CA GLU A 89 -3.69 -9.13 -15.58
C GLU A 89 -2.78 -8.10 -14.87
N ARG A 90 -1.58 -7.83 -15.41
CA ARG A 90 -0.69 -6.81 -14.85
C ARG A 90 -1.30 -5.41 -14.93
N LYS A 91 -1.97 -5.10 -16.03
CA LYS A 91 -2.67 -3.83 -16.21
C LYS A 91 -3.82 -3.69 -15.21
N GLU A 92 -4.65 -4.71 -15.08
CA GLU A 92 -5.77 -4.74 -14.12
C GLU A 92 -5.28 -4.54 -12.67
N LYS A 93 -4.24 -5.27 -12.26
CA LYS A 93 -3.63 -5.10 -10.92
C LYS A 93 -3.09 -3.69 -10.70
N ALA A 94 -2.47 -3.09 -11.73
CA ALA A 94 -1.96 -1.73 -11.64
C ALA A 94 -3.10 -0.71 -11.51
N GLU A 95 -4.17 -0.86 -12.29
CA GLU A 95 -5.38 -0.03 -12.18
C GLU A 95 -6.02 -0.16 -10.80
N ASN A 96 -6.11 -1.38 -10.26
CA ASN A 96 -6.63 -1.60 -8.92
C ASN A 96 -5.75 -0.93 -7.85
N CYS A 97 -4.43 -1.05 -7.92
CA CYS A 97 -3.52 -0.34 -7.01
C CYS A 97 -3.73 1.18 -7.05
N LEU A 98 -3.83 1.76 -8.25
CA LEU A 98 -4.07 3.20 -8.42
C LEU A 98 -5.42 3.63 -7.84
N LYS A 99 -6.47 2.84 -8.07
CA LYS A 99 -7.80 3.05 -7.49
C LYS A 99 -7.75 3.04 -5.96
N GLU A 100 -7.10 2.03 -5.38
CA GLU A 100 -6.99 1.87 -3.94
C GLU A 100 -6.14 2.98 -3.29
N LEU A 101 -5.09 3.46 -3.96
CA LEU A 101 -4.27 4.61 -3.52
C LEU A 101 -5.06 5.93 -3.57
N ARG A 102 -5.88 6.14 -4.62
CA ARG A 102 -6.80 7.29 -4.70
C ARG A 102 -7.83 7.23 -3.58
N ASP A 103 -8.41 6.06 -3.34
CA ASP A 103 -9.38 5.86 -2.26
C ASP A 103 -8.76 6.17 -0.89
N LEU A 104 -7.53 5.71 -0.63
CA LEU A 104 -6.79 6.05 0.60
C LEU A 104 -6.57 7.57 0.73
N ARG A 105 -6.25 8.26 -0.36
CA ARG A 105 -6.07 9.72 -0.38
C ARG A 105 -7.37 10.48 -0.12
N ASP A 106 -8.43 10.07 -0.77
CA ASP A 106 -9.72 10.75 -0.74
C ASP A 106 -10.42 10.51 0.61
N ARG A 107 -10.20 9.35 1.23
CA ARG A 107 -10.73 8.99 2.55
C ARG A 107 -9.74 9.19 3.70
N ARG A 108 -8.65 9.93 3.51
CA ARG A 108 -7.57 10.09 4.50
C ARG A 108 -8.04 10.54 5.89
N GLU A 109 -9.10 11.36 5.95
CA GLU A 109 -9.70 11.83 7.21
C GLU A 109 -10.24 10.69 8.08
N GLN A 110 -10.66 9.57 7.49
CA GLN A 110 -11.11 8.40 8.24
C GLN A 110 -9.97 7.76 9.04
N PHE A 111 -8.75 7.82 8.49
CA PHE A 111 -7.55 7.34 9.17
C PHE A 111 -7.08 8.34 10.23
N TYR A 112 -7.15 9.66 10.00
CA TYR A 112 -6.70 10.65 10.99
C TYR A 112 -7.36 10.49 12.36
N ARG A 113 -8.64 10.12 12.41
CA ARG A 113 -9.37 9.85 13.68
C ARG A 113 -8.78 8.71 14.50
N ARG A 114 -7.91 7.91 13.90
CA ARG A 114 -7.31 6.69 14.44
C ARG A 114 -5.80 6.83 14.67
N LEU A 115 -5.17 7.86 14.10
CA LEU A 115 -3.73 8.06 14.10
C LEU A 115 -3.28 9.05 15.18
N SER A 116 -2.04 8.86 15.65
CA SER A 116 -1.35 9.86 16.47
C SER A 116 -1.04 11.11 15.63
N GLN A 117 -0.75 12.24 16.29
CA GLN A 117 -0.39 13.47 15.58
C GLN A 117 0.85 13.28 14.69
N GLU A 118 1.85 12.53 15.16
CA GLU A 118 3.06 12.20 14.39
C GLU A 118 2.72 11.38 13.14
N ASP A 119 1.89 10.35 13.29
CA ASP A 119 1.46 9.51 12.17
C ASP A 119 0.61 10.27 11.14
N ILE A 120 -0.20 11.24 11.59
CA ILE A 120 -0.95 12.15 10.71
C ILE A 120 0.03 12.95 9.84
N TYR A 121 1.08 13.55 10.44
CA TYR A 121 2.08 14.29 9.65
C TYR A 121 2.79 13.41 8.63
N ARG A 122 3.11 12.16 9.00
CA ARG A 122 3.71 11.20 8.07
C ARG A 122 2.76 10.86 6.93
N LEU A 123 1.49 10.60 7.25
CA LEU A 123 0.47 10.32 6.24
C LEU A 123 0.26 11.51 5.31
N ASP A 124 0.21 12.73 5.83
CA ASP A 124 0.12 13.97 5.03
C ASP A 124 1.28 14.12 4.06
N ALA A 125 2.51 13.85 4.50
CA ALA A 125 3.68 13.87 3.63
C ALA A 125 3.56 12.85 2.50
N ILE A 126 3.04 11.65 2.76
CA ILE A 126 2.76 10.63 1.75
C ILE A 126 1.69 11.12 0.76
N MET A 127 0.63 11.77 1.25
CA MET A 127 -0.45 12.29 0.40
C MET A 127 0.04 13.27 -0.66
N VAL A 128 1.11 14.02 -0.41
CA VAL A 128 1.71 14.93 -1.40
C VAL A 128 2.09 14.18 -2.68
N PHE A 129 2.64 12.97 -2.57
CA PHE A 129 3.00 12.13 -3.72
C PHE A 129 1.78 11.52 -4.41
N LEU A 130 0.68 11.33 -3.69
CA LEU A 130 -0.57 10.78 -4.21
C LEU A 130 -1.51 11.85 -4.78
N LYS A 131 -1.26 13.15 -4.54
CA LYS A 131 -2.05 14.26 -5.11
C LYS A 131 -2.23 14.19 -6.64
N PRO A 132 -1.20 13.84 -7.43
CA PRO A 132 -1.35 13.82 -8.89
C PRO A 132 -2.03 12.55 -9.43
N LEU A 133 -2.44 11.61 -8.56
CA LEU A 133 -3.10 10.36 -8.97
C LEU A 133 -4.52 10.59 -9.50
#